data_AF-A0A2P1ESC1-F1
#
_entry.id   AF-A0A2P1ESC1-F1
#
_cell.length_a   1.000
_cell.length_b   1.000
_cell.length_c   1.000
_cell.angle_alpha   90.00
_cell.angle_beta   90.00
_cell.angle_gamma   90.00
#
_symmetry.space_group_name_H-M   'P 1'
#
loop_
_entity.id
_entity.type
_entity.pdbx_description
1 polymer ?
#
loop_
_entity_poly.entity_id
_entity_poly.type
_entity_poly.pdbx_seq_one_letter_code
_entity_poly.pdbx_strand_id
1 'polypeptide(L)'
;TIKPKLGLSGRNYGRVVYEALKGGLDFVKDDENINSQPFMHWRDRFLYCMEAVNKAQAATGEVKGHYLNVTAGTMEEMYERAEFAKQLGSVIIMIDLVIGYTAIQSMAKWARKNDMILHLRRAGNSTYSRQKSHGMNFRVICEWMRMAGVDHLHAGTVVGKLEG
;
A
#
# COMPACT_ATOMS: atom_id res chain seq x y z
N THR A 1 -1.80 -5.47 7.74
CA THR A 1 -2.51 -4.18 7.72
C THR A 1 -2.63 -3.67 9.13
N ILE A 2 -2.18 -2.44 9.39
CA ILE A 2 -2.26 -1.83 10.73
C ILE A 2 -3.72 -1.59 11.14
N LYS A 3 -4.01 -1.72 12.44
CA LYS A 3 -5.33 -1.53 13.04
C LYS A 3 -5.27 -0.61 14.27
N PRO A 4 -6.36 0.11 14.61
CA PRO A 4 -7.63 0.22 13.89
C PRO A 4 -7.47 0.83 12.50
N LYS A 5 -8.49 0.68 11.65
CA LYS A 5 -8.44 1.12 10.24
C LYS A 5 -8.13 2.61 10.11
N LEU A 6 -8.68 3.44 10.99
CA LEU A 6 -8.48 4.90 11.07
C LEU A 6 -8.30 5.31 12.54
N GLY A 7 -7.73 6.49 12.77
CA GLY A 7 -7.73 7.16 14.08
C GLY A 7 -6.42 7.06 14.88
N LEU A 8 -5.42 6.30 14.42
CA LEU A 8 -4.08 6.34 15.02
C LEU A 8 -3.33 7.59 14.57
N SER A 9 -2.58 8.21 15.48
CA SER A 9 -1.57 9.23 15.15
C SER A 9 -0.32 8.60 14.51
N GLY A 10 0.49 9.39 13.80
CA GLY A 10 1.71 8.91 13.13
C GLY A 10 2.66 8.17 14.07
N ARG A 11 2.87 8.70 15.29
CA ARG A 11 3.73 8.07 16.31
C ARG A 11 3.22 6.70 16.74
N ASN A 12 1.91 6.60 17.03
CA ASN A 12 1.31 5.32 17.43
C ASN A 12 1.29 4.33 16.26
N TYR A 13 1.12 4.82 15.03
CA TYR A 13 1.22 4.01 13.82
C TYR A 13 2.60 3.36 13.70
N GLY A 14 3.67 4.16 13.81
CA GLY A 14 5.05 3.68 13.78
C GLY A 14 5.34 2.67 14.90
N ARG A 15 4.79 2.86 16.10
CA ARG A 15 4.91 1.87 17.19
C ARG A 15 4.34 0.50 16.80
N VAL A 16 3.13 0.46 16.22
CA VAL A 16 2.52 -0.81 15.78
C VAL A 16 3.34 -1.44 14.65
N VAL A 17 3.87 -0.63 13.72
CA VAL A 17 4.77 -1.10 12.65
C VAL A 17 6.01 -1.78 13.24
N TYR A 18 6.69 -1.15 14.20
CA TYR A 18 7.89 -1.69 14.81
C TYR A 18 7.63 -3.03 15.51
N GLU A 19 6.62 -3.10 16.39
CA GLU A 19 6.33 -4.32 17.14
C GLU A 19 5.96 -5.49 16.21
N ALA A 20 5.19 -5.22 15.16
CA ALA A 20 4.78 -6.25 14.21
C ALA A 20 5.95 -6.79 13.37
N LEU A 21 6.83 -5.90 12.89
CA LEU A 21 8.00 -6.30 12.09
C LEU A 21 9.05 -7.02 12.95
N LYS A 22 9.34 -6.49 14.14
CA LYS A 22 10.23 -7.15 15.11
C LYS A 22 9.68 -8.50 15.55
N GLY A 23 8.35 -8.63 15.64
CA GLY A 23 7.67 -9.87 15.97
C GLY A 23 7.73 -10.96 14.88
N GLY A 24 8.33 -10.67 13.73
CA GLY A 24 8.61 -11.65 12.68
C GLY A 24 7.85 -11.45 11.37
N LEU A 25 7.04 -10.39 11.22
CA LEU A 25 6.47 -10.06 9.91
C LEU A 25 7.55 -9.46 9.01
N ASP A 26 7.59 -9.86 7.74
CA ASP A 26 8.44 -9.22 6.72
C ASP A 26 7.92 -7.82 6.39
N PHE A 27 6.59 -7.73 6.28
CA PHE A 27 5.90 -6.53 5.89
C PHE A 27 4.66 -6.27 6.72
N VAL A 28 4.45 -4.99 6.98
CA VAL A 28 3.15 -4.43 7.34
C VAL A 28 2.70 -3.45 6.27
N LYS A 29 1.47 -2.94 6.38
CA LYS A 29 0.90 -2.06 5.36
C LYS A 29 -0.10 -1.09 5.93
N ASP A 30 -0.16 0.08 5.30
CA ASP A 30 -1.26 1.00 5.47
C ASP A 30 -2.60 0.32 5.13
N ASP A 31 -3.68 0.78 5.75
CA ASP A 31 -5.03 0.42 5.31
C ASP A 31 -5.41 1.27 4.08
N GLU A 32 -6.29 0.79 3.19
CA GLU A 32 -6.56 1.49 1.91
C GLU A 32 -7.16 2.89 2.05
N ASN A 33 -7.70 3.21 3.22
CA ASN A 33 -8.29 4.52 3.50
C ASN A 33 -7.44 5.36 4.47
N ILE A 34 -6.22 4.91 4.77
CA ILE A 34 -5.18 5.74 5.39
C ILE A 34 -4.45 6.46 4.27
N ASN A 35 -4.64 7.78 4.18
CA ASN A 35 -4.03 8.62 3.17
C ASN A 35 -3.38 9.82 3.88
N SER A 36 -4.10 10.93 4.00
CA SER A 36 -3.75 12.06 4.86
C SER A 36 -5.04 12.62 5.45
N GLN A 37 -5.26 12.38 6.74
CA GLN A 37 -6.49 12.78 7.43
C GLN A 37 -6.16 13.73 8.60
N PRO A 38 -7.15 14.46 9.14
CA PRO A 38 -6.91 15.38 10.26
C PRO A 38 -6.23 14.73 11.49
N PHE A 39 -6.47 13.44 11.73
CA PHE A 39 -5.86 12.71 12.85
C PHE A 39 -4.41 12.24 12.58
N MET A 40 -3.97 12.25 11.32
CA MET A 40 -2.63 11.80 10.92
C MET A 40 -2.28 12.31 9.52
N HIS A 41 -1.45 13.36 9.46
CA HIS A 41 -0.85 13.81 8.22
C HIS A 41 0.09 12.74 7.66
N TRP A 42 0.12 12.57 6.33
CA TRP A 42 0.87 11.49 5.68
C TRP A 42 2.38 11.55 5.93
N ARG A 43 2.95 12.77 5.98
CA ARG A 43 4.38 12.96 6.16
C ARG A 43 4.87 12.45 7.52
N ASP A 44 4.10 12.73 8.58
CA ASP A 44 4.38 12.25 9.94
C ASP A 44 4.35 10.72 9.99
N ARG A 45 3.33 10.11 9.36
CA ARG A 45 3.22 8.65 9.26
C ARG A 45 4.47 8.05 8.61
N PHE A 46 4.90 8.60 7.48
CA PHE A 46 6.03 8.07 6.71
C PHE A 46 7.32 8.10 7.55
N LEU A 47 7.59 9.23 8.23
CA LEU A 47 8.76 9.37 9.10
C LEU A 47 8.76 8.35 10.24
N TYR A 48 7.67 8.26 11.01
CA TYR A 48 7.58 7.31 12.12
C TYR A 48 7.59 5.85 11.67
N CYS A 49 7.01 5.53 10.50
CA CYS A 49 7.06 4.16 9.95
C CYS A 49 8.46 3.78 9.49
N MET A 50 9.20 4.68 8.82
CA MET A 50 10.55 4.38 8.36
C MET A 50 11.55 4.28 9.52
N GLU A 51 11.39 5.08 10.57
CA GLU A 51 12.13 4.87 11.82
C GLU A 51 11.86 3.47 12.41
N ALA A 52 10.59 3.06 12.44
CA ALA A 52 10.17 1.75 12.94
C ALA A 52 10.72 0.57 12.10
N VAL A 53 10.66 0.68 10.77
CA VAL A 53 11.22 -0.31 9.83
C VAL A 53 12.72 -0.47 10.06
N ASN A 54 13.47 0.63 10.11
CA ASN A 54 14.92 0.59 10.31
C ASN A 54 15.30 0.01 11.67
N LYS A 55 14.55 0.33 12.74
CA LYS A 55 14.74 -0.28 14.06
C LYS A 55 14.47 -1.78 14.07
N ALA A 56 13.42 -2.24 13.39
CA ALA A 56 13.10 -3.66 13.29
C ALA A 56 14.15 -4.43 12.47
N GLN A 57 14.62 -3.85 11.36
CA GLN A 57 15.70 -4.41 10.56
C GLN A 57 16.99 -4.54 11.37
N ALA A 58 17.39 -3.50 12.12
CA ALA A 58 18.56 -3.58 12.99
C ALA A 58 18.41 -4.62 14.12
N ALA A 59 17.21 -4.83 14.64
CA ALA A 59 16.94 -5.79 15.71
C ALA A 59 16.88 -7.26 15.24
N THR A 60 16.57 -7.49 13.96
CA THR A 60 16.34 -8.84 13.41
C THR A 60 17.44 -9.30 12.44
N GLY A 61 18.17 -8.37 11.82
CA GLY A 61 19.12 -8.68 10.74
C GLY A 61 18.45 -9.01 9.40
N GLU A 62 17.13 -8.85 9.29
CA GLU A 62 16.34 -9.15 8.10
C GLU A 62 15.88 -7.87 7.40
N VAL A 63 15.72 -7.92 6.08
CA VAL A 63 15.09 -6.81 5.33
C VAL A 63 13.62 -6.72 5.72
N LYS A 64 13.18 -5.55 6.18
CA LYS A 64 11.79 -5.28 6.58
C LYS A 64 11.19 -4.16 5.74
N GLY A 65 9.87 -4.09 5.69
CA GLY A 65 9.20 -2.98 5.01
C GLY A 65 7.80 -2.66 5.50
N HIS A 66 7.30 -1.50 5.11
CA HIS A 66 5.92 -1.09 5.35
C HIS A 66 5.34 -0.48 4.10
N TYR A 67 4.20 -0.97 3.62
CA TYR A 67 3.60 -0.45 2.38
C TYR A 67 3.00 0.93 2.67
N LEU A 68 3.77 1.98 2.37
CA LEU A 68 3.36 3.37 2.52
C LEU A 68 2.33 3.73 1.46
N ASN A 69 1.11 4.07 1.87
CA ASN A 69 0.02 4.41 0.94
C ASN A 69 0.23 5.81 0.35
N VAL A 70 0.48 5.87 -0.96
CA VAL A 70 0.68 7.11 -1.70
C VAL A 70 -0.57 7.59 -2.44
N THR A 71 -1.69 6.84 -2.39
CA THR A 71 -2.98 7.26 -2.97
C THR A 71 -3.38 8.67 -2.49
N ALA A 72 -3.67 9.57 -3.43
CA ALA A 72 -3.98 10.98 -3.17
C ALA A 72 -5.07 11.51 -4.14
N GLY A 73 -5.43 12.79 -4.01
CA GLY A 73 -6.49 13.40 -4.82
C GLY A 73 -6.03 13.72 -6.25
N THR A 74 -4.75 14.02 -6.45
CA THR A 74 -4.17 14.31 -7.76
C THR A 74 -2.88 13.52 -8.01
N MET A 75 -2.43 13.46 -9.28
CA MET A 75 -1.18 12.80 -9.64
C MET A 75 0.04 13.52 -9.02
N GLU A 76 -0.01 14.84 -8.91
CA GLU A 76 1.05 15.66 -8.33
C GLU A 76 1.28 15.30 -6.86
N GLU A 77 0.20 15.20 -6.07
CA GLU A 77 0.26 14.76 -4.67
C GLU A 77 0.74 13.30 -4.55
N MET A 78 0.33 12.43 -5.47
CA MET A 78 0.80 11.03 -5.48
C MET A 78 2.31 10.94 -5.74
N TYR A 79 2.83 11.70 -6.70
CA TYR A 79 4.26 11.77 -6.96
C TYR A 79 5.02 12.39 -5.78
N GLU A 80 4.52 13.45 -5.16
CA GLU A 80 5.13 14.04 -3.97
C GLU A 80 5.32 13.01 -2.85
N ARG A 81 4.27 12.21 -2.58
CA ARG A 81 4.32 11.14 -1.57
C ARG A 81 5.29 10.03 -1.96
N ALA A 82 5.27 9.59 -3.23
CA ALA A 82 6.14 8.54 -3.71
C ALA A 82 7.62 8.95 -3.69
N GLU A 83 7.94 10.18 -4.11
CA GLU A 83 9.29 10.74 -4.02
C GLU A 83 9.75 10.85 -2.57
N PHE A 84 8.87 11.27 -1.65
CA PHE A 84 9.23 11.29 -0.23
C PHE A 84 9.48 9.89 0.34
N ALA A 85 8.66 8.89 -0.01
CA ALA A 85 8.91 7.50 0.38
C ALA A 85 10.26 6.97 -0.12
N LYS A 86 10.63 7.30 -1.37
CA LYS A 86 11.94 6.98 -1.96
C LYS A 86 13.07 7.69 -1.21
N GLN A 87 12.93 8.99 -0.93
CA GLN A 87 13.93 9.77 -0.18
C GLN A 87 14.20 9.21 1.22
N LEU A 88 13.17 8.64 1.87
CA LEU A 88 13.33 7.98 3.17
C LEU A 88 13.92 6.56 3.08
N GLY A 89 14.11 6.02 1.87
CA GLY A 89 14.64 4.67 1.66
C GLY A 89 13.61 3.55 1.83
N SER A 90 12.31 3.80 1.62
CA SER A 90 11.33 2.72 1.60
C SER A 90 11.61 1.77 0.43
N VAL A 91 11.43 0.47 0.67
CA VAL A 91 11.55 -0.58 -0.37
C VAL A 91 10.24 -0.80 -1.14
N ILE A 92 9.12 -0.30 -0.61
CA ILE A 92 7.78 -0.58 -1.13
C ILE A 92 6.79 0.57 -0.83
N ILE A 93 5.92 0.85 -1.79
CA ILE A 93 4.75 1.71 -1.63
C ILE A 93 3.48 0.96 -2.01
N MET A 94 2.31 1.49 -1.60
CA MET A 94 1.03 1.00 -2.08
C MET A 94 0.15 2.07 -2.71
N ILE A 95 -0.69 1.62 -3.62
CA ILE A 95 -1.74 2.38 -4.31
C ILE A 95 -3.06 1.62 -4.24
N ASP A 96 -4.17 2.34 -4.38
CA ASP A 96 -5.51 1.79 -4.37
C ASP A 96 -6.13 1.84 -5.78
N LEU A 97 -6.80 0.78 -6.20
CA LEU A 97 -7.41 0.66 -7.54
C LEU A 97 -8.36 1.82 -7.91
N VAL A 98 -8.93 2.51 -6.91
CA VAL A 98 -9.82 3.66 -7.11
C VAL A 98 -9.15 4.87 -7.75
N ILE A 99 -7.81 4.95 -7.80
CA ILE A 99 -7.09 6.02 -8.53
C ILE A 99 -7.26 5.91 -10.06
N GLY A 100 -7.70 4.75 -10.56
CA GLY A 100 -7.92 4.51 -11.99
C GLY A 100 -6.67 4.12 -12.78
N TYR A 101 -6.89 3.56 -13.97
CA TYR A 101 -5.86 2.88 -14.75
C TYR A 101 -4.73 3.80 -15.24
N THR A 102 -5.04 5.04 -15.62
CA THR A 102 -4.03 6.03 -16.05
C THR A 102 -3.04 6.35 -14.95
N ALA A 103 -3.52 6.55 -13.73
CA ALA A 103 -2.68 6.78 -12.56
C ALA A 103 -1.86 5.53 -12.20
N ILE A 104 -2.47 4.35 -12.23
CA ILE A 104 -1.77 3.07 -11.99
C ILE A 104 -0.62 2.87 -12.97
N GLN A 105 -0.83 3.06 -14.27
CA GLN A 105 0.23 2.92 -15.28
C GLN A 105 1.34 3.96 -15.09
N SER A 106 0.99 5.19 -14.68
CA SER A 106 1.97 6.23 -14.37
C SER A 106 2.82 5.85 -13.17
N MET A 107 2.19 5.37 -12.10
CA MET A 107 2.88 4.90 -10.88
C MET A 107 3.73 3.66 -11.13
N ALA A 108 3.30 2.73 -11.98
CA ALA A 108 4.09 1.55 -12.36
C ALA A 108 5.36 1.94 -13.13
N LYS A 109 5.24 2.87 -14.10
CA LYS A 109 6.41 3.42 -14.81
C LYS A 109 7.35 4.16 -13.87
N TRP A 110 6.80 4.92 -12.93
CA TRP A 110 7.59 5.62 -11.91
C TRP A 110 8.31 4.63 -10.99
N ALA A 111 7.62 3.59 -10.51
CA ALA A 111 8.16 2.58 -9.62
C ALA A 111 9.36 1.86 -10.25
N ARG A 112 9.23 1.45 -11.52
CA ARG A 112 10.32 0.85 -12.30
C ARG A 112 11.54 1.78 -12.46
N LYS A 113 11.33 3.08 -12.64
CA LYS A 113 12.43 4.06 -12.80
C LYS A 113 13.12 4.40 -11.48
N ASN A 114 12.51 4.05 -10.35
CA ASN A 114 12.94 4.47 -9.01
C ASN A 114 13.22 3.27 -8.09
N ASP A 115 13.38 2.07 -8.66
CA ASP A 115 13.68 0.83 -7.93
C ASP A 115 12.73 0.56 -6.75
N MET A 116 11.43 0.84 -6.95
CA MET A 116 10.41 0.74 -5.92
C MET A 116 9.45 -0.40 -6.21
N ILE A 117 9.14 -1.23 -5.20
CA ILE A 117 8.09 -2.24 -5.31
C ILE A 117 6.72 -1.57 -5.20
N LEU A 118 5.79 -1.91 -6.09
CA LEU A 118 4.45 -1.33 -6.17
C LEU A 118 3.34 -2.33 -5.81
N HIS A 119 2.74 -2.13 -4.63
CA HIS A 119 1.61 -2.91 -4.18
C HIS A 119 0.26 -2.29 -4.57
N LEU A 120 -0.63 -3.07 -5.19
CA LEU A 120 -1.98 -2.64 -5.53
C LEU A 120 -3.04 -3.28 -4.61
N ARG A 121 -3.77 -2.43 -3.89
CA ARG A 121 -4.99 -2.81 -3.16
C ARG A 121 -6.20 -2.65 -4.09
N ARG A 122 -6.99 -3.71 -4.26
CA ARG A 122 -8.18 -3.74 -5.14
C ARG A 122 -9.43 -3.00 -4.61
N ALA A 123 -9.28 -1.80 -4.04
CA ALA A 123 -10.41 -1.01 -3.54
C ALA A 123 -11.44 -0.76 -4.67
N GLY A 124 -12.73 -0.90 -4.37
CA GLY A 124 -13.80 -0.76 -5.37
C GLY A 124 -14.01 -1.96 -6.30
N ASN A 125 -13.07 -2.91 -6.43
CA ASN A 125 -13.19 -4.04 -7.36
C ASN A 125 -14.52 -4.81 -7.29
N SER A 126 -14.99 -5.10 -6.07
CA SER A 126 -16.20 -5.92 -5.88
C SER A 126 -17.51 -5.23 -6.27
N THR A 127 -17.50 -3.94 -6.62
CA THR A 127 -18.71 -3.27 -7.13
C THR A 127 -19.12 -3.79 -8.51
N TYR A 128 -18.17 -4.28 -9.30
CA TYR A 128 -18.42 -4.81 -10.66
C TYR A 128 -17.87 -6.21 -10.90
N SER A 129 -17.20 -6.84 -9.93
CA SER A 129 -16.71 -8.23 -10.09
C SER A 129 -17.44 -9.29 -9.25
N ARG A 130 -18.41 -8.85 -8.43
CA ARG A 130 -19.11 -9.72 -7.49
C ARG A 130 -20.22 -10.55 -8.13
N GLN A 131 -21.05 -9.93 -8.94
CA GLN A 131 -22.26 -10.56 -9.46
C GLN A 131 -21.95 -11.45 -10.64
N LYS A 132 -22.47 -12.68 -10.63
CA LYS A 132 -22.24 -13.65 -11.71
C LYS A 132 -22.88 -13.23 -13.04
N SER A 133 -24.03 -12.55 -12.97
CA SER A 133 -24.85 -12.20 -14.13
C SER A 133 -24.44 -10.91 -14.83
N HIS A 134 -23.66 -10.04 -14.19
CA HIS A 134 -23.32 -8.73 -14.73
C HIS A 134 -22.03 -8.17 -14.14
N GLY A 135 -21.24 -7.50 -14.98
CA GLY A 135 -19.98 -6.86 -14.60
C GLY A 135 -18.78 -7.49 -15.30
N MET A 136 -17.64 -7.47 -14.62
CA MET A 136 -16.37 -7.97 -15.12
C MET A 136 -15.73 -8.90 -14.10
N ASN A 137 -15.49 -10.15 -14.50
CA ASN A 137 -14.82 -11.10 -13.63
C ASN A 137 -13.41 -10.60 -13.25
N PHE A 138 -13.04 -10.77 -11.97
CA PHE A 138 -11.75 -10.30 -11.45
C PHE A 138 -10.53 -10.85 -12.21
N ARG A 139 -10.63 -12.02 -12.87
CA ARG A 139 -9.54 -12.55 -13.70
C ARG A 139 -9.08 -11.58 -14.80
N VAL A 140 -10.01 -10.84 -15.40
CA VAL A 140 -9.72 -9.86 -16.46
C VAL A 140 -8.94 -8.68 -15.88
N ILE A 141 -9.31 -8.25 -14.67
CA ILE A 141 -8.58 -7.19 -13.95
C ILE A 141 -7.19 -7.65 -13.57
N CYS A 142 -6.99 -8.92 -13.19
CA CYS A 142 -5.66 -9.47 -12.95
C CYS A 142 -4.76 -9.35 -14.19
N GLU A 143 -5.29 -9.69 -15.38
CA GLU A 143 -4.55 -9.52 -16.64
C GLU A 143 -4.20 -8.05 -16.89
N TRP A 144 -5.18 -7.15 -16.73
CA TRP A 144 -4.97 -5.72 -16.92
C TRP A 144 -3.95 -5.14 -15.96
N MET A 145 -4.00 -5.51 -14.69
CA MET A 145 -3.06 -5.00 -13.68
C MET A 145 -1.66 -5.60 -13.86
N ARG A 146 -1.55 -6.85 -14.33
CA ARG A 146 -0.27 -7.43 -14.74
C ARG A 146 0.33 -6.68 -15.93
N MET A 147 -0.48 -6.32 -16.93
CA MET A 147 -0.03 -5.49 -18.06
C MET A 147 0.29 -4.06 -17.65
N ALA A 148 -0.45 -3.50 -16.68
CA ALA A 148 -0.19 -2.16 -16.16
C ALA A 148 1.13 -2.08 -15.38
N GLY A 149 1.60 -3.21 -14.82
CA GLY A 149 2.93 -3.33 -14.22
C GLY A 149 2.97 -3.15 -12.70
N VAL A 150 1.94 -3.61 -11.97
CA VAL A 150 2.01 -3.68 -10.49
C VAL A 150 2.68 -4.99 -10.05
N ASP A 151 3.42 -4.95 -8.95
CA ASP A 151 4.16 -6.12 -8.44
C ASP A 151 3.29 -7.02 -7.56
N HIS A 152 2.40 -6.43 -6.77
CA HIS A 152 1.44 -7.16 -5.94
C HIS A 152 0.00 -6.76 -6.27
N LEU A 153 -0.91 -7.74 -6.26
CA LEU A 153 -2.35 -7.54 -6.35
C LEU A 153 -3.07 -8.46 -5.36
N HIS A 154 -3.97 -7.91 -4.55
CA HIS A 154 -4.85 -8.71 -3.68
C HIS A 154 -5.73 -9.66 -4.52
N ALA A 155 -5.59 -10.98 -4.34
CA ALA A 155 -6.27 -11.97 -5.17
C ALA A 155 -7.43 -12.73 -4.51
N GLY A 156 -7.59 -12.66 -3.19
CA GLY A 156 -8.56 -13.48 -2.44
C GLY A 156 -7.85 -14.58 -1.66
N THR A 157 -8.57 -15.21 -0.73
CA THR A 157 -7.96 -16.16 0.22
C THR A 157 -8.74 -17.46 0.37
N VAL A 158 -9.86 -17.63 -0.36
CA VAL A 158 -10.80 -18.77 -0.29
C VAL A 158 -11.50 -18.92 1.06
N VAL A 159 -10.74 -19.12 2.14
CA VAL A 159 -11.22 -19.35 3.52
C VAL A 159 -11.28 -18.10 4.39
N GLY A 160 -11.07 -16.91 3.79
CA GLY A 160 -11.10 -15.65 4.52
C GLY A 160 -12.51 -15.08 4.62
N LYS A 161 -12.61 -13.92 5.28
CA LYS A 161 -13.89 -13.21 5.43
C LYS A 161 -14.48 -12.63 4.14
N LEU A 162 -13.68 -12.52 3.08
CA LEU A 162 -14.11 -11.99 1.79
C LEU A 162 -14.37 -13.15 0.85
N GLU A 163 -15.26 -12.97 -0.11
CA GLU A 163 -15.50 -13.95 -1.17
C GLU A 163 -14.20 -14.28 -1.93
N GLY A 164 -14.04 -15.56 -2.28
CA GLY A 164 -12.87 -16.13 -2.95
C GLY A 164 -13.25 -17.35 -3.78
#